data_AF-A0A7J4MUZ9-F1
#
_entry.id   AF-A0A7J4MUZ9-F1
#
_cell.length_a   1.000
_cell.length_b   1.000
_cell.length_c   1.000
_cell.angle_alpha   90.00
_cell.angle_beta   90.00
_cell.angle_gamma   90.00
#
_symmetry.space_group_name_H-M   'P 1'
#
loop_
_entity.id
_entity.type
_entity.pdbx_description
1 polymer ?
#
loop_
_entity_poly.entity_id
_entity_poly.type
_entity_poly.pdbx_seq_one_letter_code
_entity_poly.pdbx_strand_id
1 'polypeptide(L)'
;MASGSRWDGIIPHPGILAFAMALYLLGFVLDASGRPLAYGFLTGDMVVHFSTFPGLREQFIDYLLATAFWIFISNITQVTVFIFSLATFYPVLKIFVLAGALLHNLLVGWGVRGLLIYAGTLHLHLEVTGCLLSLQAALVFVRSLLGTIQHRSRGPLVTALRENLAYLIPLIILLFAIAAILEVFWSTWWVYNLTHGPVSWRYFYTHVFSVEL
;
A
#
# COMPACT_ATOMS: atom_id res chain seq x y z
N MET A 1 12.47 18.52 30.04
CA MET A 1 11.58 18.17 28.92
C MET A 1 12.25 18.63 27.65
N ALA A 2 12.68 17.71 26.77
CA ALA A 2 13.21 18.10 25.48
C ALA A 2 12.06 18.54 24.57
N SER A 3 12.16 19.73 23.98
CA SER A 3 11.24 20.20 22.96
C SER A 3 11.51 19.45 21.65
N GLY A 4 10.93 18.25 21.52
CA GLY A 4 10.91 17.54 20.25
C GLY A 4 10.25 18.41 19.19
N SER A 5 10.81 18.41 17.98
CA SER A 5 10.20 19.14 16.87
C SER A 5 8.88 18.47 16.48
N ARG A 6 7.95 19.21 15.88
CA ARG A 6 6.68 18.64 15.37
C ARG A 6 6.92 17.48 14.38
N TRP A 7 8.09 17.43 13.74
CA TRP A 7 8.48 16.39 12.79
C TRP A 7 8.88 15.07 13.46
N ASP A 8 9.32 15.11 14.72
CA ASP A 8 9.80 13.94 15.47
C ASP A 8 8.68 12.91 15.73
N GLY A 9 7.42 13.36 15.71
CA GLY A 9 6.24 12.50 15.76
C GLY A 9 5.76 11.98 14.40
N ILE A 10 6.17 12.63 13.30
CA ILE A 10 5.68 12.38 11.93
C ILE A 10 6.59 11.37 11.20
N ILE A 11 7.90 11.53 11.32
CA ILE A 11 8.88 10.64 10.67
C ILE A 11 8.84 9.27 11.37
N PRO A 12 8.73 8.14 10.63
CA PRO A 12 8.78 6.81 11.23
C PRO A 12 10.04 6.60 12.06
N HIS A 13 9.89 6.18 13.31
CA HIS A 13 11.01 5.90 14.20
C HIS A 13 12.02 4.91 13.55
N PRO A 14 13.35 5.05 13.73
CA PRO A 14 14.33 4.18 13.09
C PRO A 14 14.11 2.68 13.34
N GLY A 15 13.59 2.31 14.50
CA GLY A 15 13.19 0.93 14.80
C GLY A 15 12.01 0.40 13.96
N ILE A 16 11.08 1.27 13.54
CA ILE A 16 10.00 0.92 12.60
C ILE A 16 10.59 0.69 11.19
N LEU A 17 11.49 1.57 10.74
CA LEU A 17 12.18 1.42 9.46
C LEU A 17 13.00 0.12 9.40
N ALA A 18 13.76 -0.18 10.45
CA ALA A 18 14.54 -1.41 10.58
C ALA A 18 13.63 -2.66 10.61
N PHE A 19 12.50 -2.61 11.31
CA PHE A 19 11.54 -3.71 11.36
C PHE A 19 10.86 -3.94 10.00
N ALA A 20 10.43 -2.89 9.32
CA ALA A 20 9.86 -2.98 7.97
C ALA A 20 10.88 -3.51 6.95
N MET A 21 12.15 -3.08 7.04
CA MET A 21 13.24 -3.63 6.23
C MET A 21 13.48 -5.13 6.51
N ALA A 22 13.40 -5.56 7.77
CA ALA A 22 13.51 -6.97 8.12
C ALA A 22 12.35 -7.80 7.54
N LEU A 23 11.11 -7.28 7.56
CA LEU A 23 9.96 -7.93 6.92
C LEU A 23 10.08 -7.97 5.39
N TYR A 24 10.62 -6.91 4.78
CA TYR A 24 10.92 -6.85 3.35
C TYR A 24 11.92 -7.92 2.93
N LEU A 25 13.08 -7.98 3.60
CA LEU A 25 14.10 -9.00 3.36
C LEU A 25 13.60 -10.41 3.64
N LEU A 26 12.76 -10.59 4.68
CA LEU A 26 12.09 -11.86 4.95
C LEU A 26 11.20 -12.29 3.77
N GLY A 27 10.41 -11.37 3.20
CA GLY A 27 9.60 -11.65 2.01
C GLY A 27 10.42 -12.10 0.81
N PHE A 28 11.50 -11.38 0.53
CA PHE A 28 12.45 -11.73 -0.54
C PHE A 28 13.04 -13.14 -0.36
N VAL A 29 13.49 -13.46 0.87
CA VAL A 29 14.07 -14.78 1.19
C VAL A 29 13.03 -15.90 1.19
N LEU A 30 11.78 -15.63 1.60
CA LEU A 30 10.71 -16.62 1.58
C LEU A 30 10.36 -17.02 0.13
N ASP A 31 10.20 -16.07 -0.79
CA ASP A 31 9.97 -16.39 -2.21
C ASP A 31 11.17 -17.16 -2.80
N ALA A 32 12.41 -16.70 -2.54
CA ALA A 32 13.64 -17.39 -2.93
C ALA A 32 13.75 -18.82 -2.38
N SER A 33 13.10 -19.13 -1.25
CA SER A 33 13.05 -20.48 -0.66
C SER A 33 11.98 -21.40 -1.28
N GLY A 34 11.32 -20.98 -2.36
CA GLY A 34 10.26 -21.73 -3.02
C GLY A 34 8.90 -21.62 -2.32
N ARG A 35 8.63 -20.48 -1.66
CA ARG A 35 7.35 -20.19 -1.00
C ARG A 35 6.70 -18.93 -1.61
N PRO A 36 6.31 -18.96 -2.90
CA PRO A 36 5.73 -17.81 -3.56
C PRO A 36 4.42 -17.39 -2.91
N LEU A 37 4.19 -16.08 -2.89
CA LEU A 37 2.90 -15.50 -2.51
C LEU A 37 1.98 -15.45 -3.75
N ALA A 38 0.69 -15.21 -3.52
CA ALA A 38 -0.19 -14.81 -4.62
C ALA A 38 0.08 -13.33 -4.96
N TYR A 39 0.65 -13.08 -6.15
CA TYR A 39 0.98 -11.74 -6.65
C TYR A 39 -0.11 -11.15 -7.57
N GLY A 40 -0.96 -11.99 -8.16
CA GLY A 40 -2.00 -11.57 -9.10
C GLY A 40 -1.41 -10.81 -10.29
N PHE A 41 -2.06 -9.72 -10.71
CA PHE A 41 -1.63 -8.94 -11.88
C PHE A 41 -0.18 -8.40 -11.79
N LEU A 42 0.42 -8.31 -10.59
CA LEU A 42 1.72 -7.69 -10.35
C LEU A 42 2.90 -8.45 -11.01
N THR A 43 2.75 -9.75 -11.25
CA THR A 43 3.72 -10.60 -11.97
C THR A 43 3.50 -10.64 -13.47
N GLY A 44 2.40 -10.04 -13.96
CA GLY A 44 1.92 -10.21 -15.32
C GLY A 44 0.91 -11.35 -15.48
N ASP A 45 0.49 -12.01 -14.41
CA ASP A 45 -0.55 -13.04 -14.46
C ASP A 45 -1.92 -12.37 -14.59
N MET A 46 -2.26 -11.98 -15.81
CA MET A 46 -3.55 -11.41 -16.20
C MET A 46 -3.85 -11.63 -17.69
N VAL A 47 -5.07 -12.01 -18.03
CA VAL A 47 -5.57 -12.03 -19.42
C VAL A 47 -6.51 -10.84 -19.61
N VAL A 48 -6.18 -9.95 -20.55
CA VAL A 48 -6.96 -8.74 -20.84
C VAL A 48 -7.65 -8.88 -22.20
N HIS A 49 -8.97 -8.78 -22.24
CA HIS A 49 -9.77 -8.98 -23.46
C HIS A 49 -10.35 -7.67 -23.98
N PHE A 50 -9.82 -7.07 -25.04
CA PHE A 50 -10.30 -5.78 -25.56
C PHE A 50 -11.57 -5.88 -26.42
N SER A 51 -12.47 -4.88 -26.33
CA SER A 51 -13.68 -4.75 -27.17
C SER A 51 -13.68 -3.43 -27.95
N THR A 52 -14.14 -3.48 -29.20
CA THR A 52 -14.36 -2.31 -30.07
C THR A 52 -15.63 -1.51 -29.76
N PHE A 53 -16.53 -2.03 -28.92
CA PHE A 53 -17.77 -1.35 -28.48
C PHE A 53 -17.79 -1.13 -26.96
N PRO A 54 -16.89 -0.29 -26.41
CA PRO A 54 -16.86 -0.03 -24.98
C PRO A 54 -17.95 0.95 -24.55
N GLY A 55 -18.75 0.54 -23.57
CA GLY A 55 -19.58 1.45 -22.79
C GLY A 55 -18.70 2.32 -21.90
N LEU A 56 -18.08 3.37 -22.45
CA LEU A 56 -17.01 4.14 -21.78
C LEU A 56 -17.39 4.65 -20.39
N ARG A 57 -18.66 5.01 -20.15
CA ARG A 57 -19.17 5.40 -18.83
C ARG A 57 -19.19 4.20 -17.86
N GLU A 58 -19.81 3.09 -18.29
CA GLU A 58 -19.98 1.87 -17.49
C GLU A 58 -18.63 1.24 -17.14
N GLN A 59 -17.72 1.20 -18.13
CA GLN A 59 -16.35 0.68 -18.00
C GLN A 59 -15.47 1.58 -17.11
N PHE A 60 -15.36 2.87 -17.44
CA PHE A 60 -14.34 3.74 -16.86
C PHE A 60 -14.80 4.44 -15.57
N ILE A 61 -16.06 4.88 -15.52
CA ILE A 61 -16.61 5.63 -14.38
C ILE A 61 -17.28 4.66 -13.41
N ASP A 62 -18.23 3.85 -13.88
CA ASP A 62 -19.05 3.06 -12.95
C ASP A 62 -18.29 1.82 -12.42
N TYR A 63 -17.44 1.17 -13.21
CA TYR A 63 -16.63 0.01 -12.79
C TYR A 63 -15.26 0.40 -12.20
N LEU A 64 -14.33 0.96 -12.99
CA LEU A 64 -12.94 1.15 -12.52
C LEU A 64 -12.82 2.12 -11.33
N LEU A 65 -13.59 3.21 -11.30
CA LEU A 65 -13.58 4.13 -10.15
C LEU A 65 -14.20 3.49 -8.91
N ALA A 66 -15.24 2.65 -9.07
CA ALA A 66 -15.81 1.90 -7.96
C ALA A 66 -14.81 0.86 -7.41
N THR A 67 -14.09 0.14 -8.28
CA THR A 67 -13.00 -0.78 -7.87
C THR A 67 -11.94 -0.03 -7.06
N ALA A 68 -11.43 1.10 -7.56
CA ALA A 68 -10.46 1.93 -6.83
C ALA A 68 -11.02 2.44 -5.49
N PHE A 69 -12.31 2.83 -5.44
CA PHE A 69 -12.96 3.25 -4.20
C PHE A 69 -13.08 2.10 -3.18
N TRP A 70 -13.46 0.89 -3.61
CA TRP A 70 -13.56 -0.28 -2.72
C TRP A 70 -12.20 -0.75 -2.20
N ILE A 71 -11.14 -0.69 -3.02
CA ILE A 71 -9.75 -0.91 -2.59
C ILE A 71 -9.37 0.10 -1.50
N PHE A 72 -9.59 1.40 -1.76
CA PHE A 72 -9.32 2.45 -0.79
C PHE A 72 -10.05 2.23 0.54
N ILE A 73 -11.36 1.97 0.50
CA ILE A 73 -12.18 1.72 1.71
C ILE A 73 -11.67 0.48 2.47
N SER A 74 -11.39 -0.63 1.77
CA SER A 74 -10.84 -1.84 2.38
C SER A 74 -9.52 -1.56 3.12
N ASN A 75 -8.57 -0.90 2.44
CA ASN A 75 -7.24 -0.65 2.98
C ASN A 75 -7.29 0.36 4.15
N ILE A 76 -8.06 1.45 4.02
CA ILE A 76 -8.14 2.46 5.09
C ILE A 76 -8.91 1.96 6.32
N THR A 77 -9.92 1.08 6.16
CA THR A 77 -10.57 0.40 7.29
C THR A 77 -9.57 -0.48 8.02
N GLN A 78 -8.82 -1.34 7.32
CA GLN A 78 -7.82 -2.22 7.93
C GLN A 78 -6.74 -1.42 8.68
N VAL A 79 -6.25 -0.33 8.07
CA VAL A 79 -5.25 0.56 8.66
C VAL A 79 -5.79 1.32 9.88
N THR A 80 -7.01 1.83 9.83
CA THR A 80 -7.62 2.57 10.94
C THR A 80 -7.86 1.64 12.15
N VAL A 81 -8.39 0.43 11.90
CA VAL A 81 -8.53 -0.60 12.94
C VAL A 81 -7.17 -0.95 13.54
N PHE A 82 -6.12 -1.04 12.72
CA PHE A 82 -4.77 -1.35 13.20
C PHE A 82 -4.24 -0.25 14.12
N ILE A 83 -4.34 1.03 13.73
CA ILE A 83 -3.82 2.17 14.51
C ILE A 83 -4.44 2.21 15.92
N PHE A 84 -5.75 1.97 16.04
CA PHE A 84 -6.48 2.13 17.29
C PHE A 84 -6.66 0.84 18.12
N SER A 85 -6.38 -0.34 17.57
CA SER A 85 -6.59 -1.62 18.29
C SER A 85 -5.51 -2.68 18.09
N LEU A 86 -4.58 -2.48 17.14
CA LEU A 86 -3.61 -3.47 16.66
C LEU A 86 -4.22 -4.76 16.06
N ALA A 87 -5.55 -4.93 16.01
CA ALA A 87 -6.20 -6.19 15.62
C ALA A 87 -5.85 -6.63 14.18
N THR A 88 -5.79 -5.69 13.25
CA THR A 88 -5.44 -5.90 11.83
C THR A 88 -3.93 -5.74 11.57
N PHE A 89 -3.07 -6.11 12.52
CA PHE A 89 -1.61 -6.07 12.32
C PHE A 89 -1.15 -6.95 11.14
N TYR A 90 -1.71 -8.15 10.98
CA TYR A 90 -1.29 -9.08 9.94
C TYR A 90 -1.37 -8.51 8.52
N PRO A 91 -2.52 -7.98 8.03
CA PRO A 91 -2.57 -7.40 6.69
C PRO A 91 -1.65 -6.17 6.52
N VAL A 92 -1.54 -5.30 7.54
CA VAL A 92 -0.65 -4.12 7.48
C VAL A 92 0.82 -4.54 7.38
N LEU A 93 1.25 -5.58 8.12
CA LEU A 93 2.62 -6.09 8.03
C LEU A 93 2.88 -6.92 6.76
N LYS A 94 1.84 -7.58 6.23
CA LYS A 94 1.93 -8.39 5.00
C LYS A 94 2.40 -7.56 3.80
N ILE A 95 2.06 -6.28 3.71
CA ILE A 95 2.48 -5.39 2.61
C ILE A 95 4.02 -5.33 2.48
N PHE A 96 4.76 -5.26 3.59
CA PHE A 96 6.23 -5.25 3.54
C PHE A 96 6.80 -6.57 3.01
N VAL A 97 6.24 -7.69 3.47
CA VAL A 97 6.64 -9.04 3.04
C VAL A 97 6.30 -9.25 1.56
N LEU A 98 5.12 -8.81 1.12
CA LEU A 98 4.68 -8.87 -0.27
C LEU A 98 5.60 -8.07 -1.18
N ALA A 99 5.99 -6.85 -0.79
CA ALA A 99 6.86 -6.01 -1.60
C ALA A 99 8.26 -6.63 -1.81
N GLY A 100 8.83 -7.25 -0.78
CA GLY A 100 10.11 -7.95 -0.90
C GLY A 100 10.01 -9.23 -1.73
N ALA A 101 8.96 -10.01 -1.52
CA ALA A 101 8.68 -11.23 -2.27
C ALA A 101 8.44 -10.94 -3.77
N LEU A 102 7.70 -9.87 -4.08
CA LEU A 102 7.43 -9.45 -5.45
C LEU A 102 8.71 -9.02 -6.18
N LEU A 103 9.63 -8.31 -5.51
CA LEU A 103 10.90 -7.94 -6.12
C LEU A 103 11.73 -9.17 -6.51
N HIS A 104 11.82 -10.18 -5.63
CA HIS A 104 12.50 -11.43 -5.96
C HIS A 104 11.84 -12.13 -7.16
N ASN A 105 10.51 -12.30 -7.10
CA ASN A 105 9.76 -12.98 -8.15
C ASN A 105 9.95 -12.30 -9.53
N LEU A 106 9.82 -10.98 -9.58
CA LEU A 106 10.02 -10.20 -10.80
C LEU A 106 11.47 -10.25 -11.33
N LEU A 107 12.47 -10.31 -10.44
CA LEU A 107 13.86 -10.49 -10.84
C LEU A 107 14.13 -11.87 -11.44
N VAL A 108 13.50 -12.93 -10.91
CA VAL A 108 13.63 -14.29 -11.43
C VAL A 108 12.87 -14.48 -12.74
N GLY A 109 11.63 -14.00 -12.83
CA GLY A 109 10.78 -14.15 -14.02
C GLY A 109 11.15 -13.22 -15.19
N TRP A 110 11.53 -11.97 -14.90
CA TRP A 110 11.68 -10.92 -15.90
C TRP A 110 13.07 -10.26 -15.91
N GLY A 111 14.01 -10.70 -15.06
CA GLY A 111 15.36 -10.16 -14.97
C GLY A 111 15.38 -8.66 -14.69
N VAL A 112 16.22 -7.91 -15.40
CA VAL A 112 16.32 -6.44 -15.27
C VAL A 112 14.99 -5.74 -15.62
N ARG A 113 14.12 -6.32 -16.47
CA ARG A 113 12.79 -5.74 -16.73
C ARG A 113 11.88 -5.84 -15.50
N GLY A 114 12.10 -6.83 -14.63
CA GLY A 114 11.43 -6.94 -13.34
C GLY A 114 11.62 -5.72 -12.45
N LEU A 115 12.80 -5.07 -12.50
CA LEU A 115 13.04 -3.80 -11.80
C LEU A 115 12.19 -2.66 -12.35
N LEU A 116 11.93 -2.61 -13.65
CA LEU A 116 11.06 -1.60 -14.27
C LEU A 116 9.59 -1.84 -13.93
N ILE A 117 9.16 -3.11 -13.92
CA ILE A 117 7.81 -3.50 -13.46
C ILE A 117 7.63 -3.04 -12.01
N TYR A 118 8.53 -3.45 -11.11
CA TYR A 118 8.50 -3.11 -9.69
C TYR A 118 8.61 -1.60 -9.41
N ALA A 119 9.39 -0.85 -10.19
CA ALA A 119 9.48 0.61 -10.05
C ALA A 119 8.16 1.31 -10.43
N GLY A 120 7.45 0.82 -11.46
CA GLY A 120 6.21 1.43 -11.92
C GLY A 120 4.94 0.92 -11.23
N THR A 121 5.00 -0.08 -10.34
CA THR A 121 3.92 -0.40 -9.39
C THR A 121 3.86 0.67 -8.28
N LEU A 122 3.56 1.91 -8.66
CA LEU A 122 3.61 3.10 -7.80
C LEU A 122 2.67 3.02 -6.60
N HIS A 123 1.52 2.33 -6.74
CA HIS A 123 0.61 2.07 -5.62
C HIS A 123 1.31 1.37 -4.46
N LEU A 124 2.03 0.28 -4.73
CA LEU A 124 2.70 -0.53 -3.70
C LEU A 124 3.72 0.28 -2.89
N HIS A 125 4.44 1.21 -3.53
CA HIS A 125 5.38 2.11 -2.83
C HIS A 125 4.64 3.10 -1.90
N LEU A 126 3.47 3.59 -2.32
CA LEU A 126 2.61 4.43 -1.48
C LEU A 126 1.95 3.63 -0.36
N GLU A 127 1.55 2.38 -0.59
CA GLU A 127 1.01 1.49 0.45
C GLU A 127 2.06 1.13 1.49
N VAL A 128 3.27 0.74 1.09
CA VAL A 128 4.42 0.53 1.99
C VAL A 128 4.67 1.77 2.83
N THR A 129 4.63 2.97 2.23
CA THR A 129 4.79 4.25 2.94
C THR A 129 3.62 4.51 3.91
N GLY A 130 2.38 4.24 3.48
CA GLY A 130 1.18 4.33 4.30
C GLY A 130 1.23 3.39 5.51
N CYS A 131 1.68 2.14 5.32
CA CYS A 131 1.88 1.16 6.38
C CYS A 131 2.99 1.60 7.37
N LEU A 132 4.08 2.21 6.91
CA LEU A 132 5.11 2.79 7.79
C LEU A 132 4.55 3.90 8.69
N LEU A 133 3.79 4.83 8.11
CA LEU A 133 3.14 5.90 8.87
C LEU A 133 2.05 5.34 9.80
N SER A 134 1.39 4.25 9.41
CA SER A 134 0.40 3.56 10.25
C SER A 134 1.05 2.88 11.46
N LEU A 135 2.24 2.29 11.30
CA LEU A 135 3.05 1.78 12.42
C LEU A 135 3.47 2.91 13.37
N GLN A 136 3.87 4.07 12.83
CA GLN A 136 4.20 5.25 13.63
C GLN A 136 2.97 5.78 14.39
N ALA A 137 1.81 5.89 13.73
CA ALA A 137 0.56 6.31 14.34
C ALA A 137 0.10 5.35 15.45
N ALA A 138 0.17 4.03 15.22
CA ALA A 138 -0.11 3.02 16.23
C ALA A 138 0.83 3.13 17.45
N LEU A 139 2.13 3.32 17.22
CA LEU A 139 3.12 3.51 18.29
C LEU A 139 2.84 4.77 19.12
N VAL A 140 2.51 5.89 18.47
CA VAL A 140 2.12 7.14 19.14
C VAL A 140 0.85 6.93 19.97
N PHE A 141 -0.18 6.29 19.40
CA PHE A 141 -1.44 6.03 20.09
C PHE A 141 -1.24 5.15 21.33
N VAL A 142 -0.58 3.98 21.19
CA VAL A 142 -0.32 3.04 22.29
C VAL A 142 0.52 3.69 23.39
N ARG A 143 1.59 4.42 23.05
CA ARG A 143 2.39 5.17 24.05
C ARG A 143 1.55 6.21 24.79
N SER A 144 0.65 6.91 24.10
CA SER A 144 -0.23 7.90 24.72
C SER A 144 -1.26 7.28 25.68
N LEU A 145 -1.83 6.12 25.34
CA LEU A 145 -2.70 5.35 26.23
C LEU A 145 -1.98 4.90 27.50
N LEU A 146 -0.79 4.31 27.36
CA LEU A 146 0.04 3.88 28.49
C LEU A 146 0.41 5.07 29.39
N GLY A 147 0.80 6.21 28.80
CA GLY A 147 1.05 7.45 29.55
C GLY A 147 -0.19 7.97 30.27
N THR A 148 -1.38 7.88 29.66
CA THR A 148 -2.65 8.26 30.30
C THR A 148 -2.98 7.38 31.51
N ILE A 149 -2.70 6.07 31.45
CA ILE A 149 -2.84 5.14 32.58
C ILE A 149 -1.84 5.49 33.69
N GLN A 150 -0.55 5.62 33.34
CA GLN A 150 0.54 5.89 34.29
C GLN A 150 0.37 7.21 35.03
N HIS A 151 0.01 8.28 34.33
CA HIS A 151 -0.20 9.61 34.91
C HIS A 151 -1.63 9.86 35.40
N ARG A 152 -2.53 8.87 35.28
CA ARG A 152 -3.97 8.97 35.62
C ARG A 152 -4.64 10.22 35.04
N SER A 153 -4.23 10.62 33.83
CA SER A 153 -4.61 11.89 33.21
C SER A 153 -4.85 11.71 31.71
N ARG A 154 -5.87 12.40 31.17
CA ARG A 154 -6.16 12.39 29.73
C ARG A 154 -5.17 13.24 28.90
N GLY A 155 -4.31 14.02 29.55
CA GLY A 155 -3.34 14.92 28.89
C GLY A 155 -2.52 14.25 27.78
N PRO A 156 -1.78 13.16 28.05
CA PRO A 156 -0.96 12.46 27.05
C PRO A 156 -1.74 12.06 25.78
N LEU A 157 -2.94 11.49 25.94
CA LEU A 157 -3.80 11.11 24.82
C LEU A 157 -4.32 12.33 24.04
N VAL A 158 -4.74 13.40 24.72
CA VAL A 158 -5.22 14.64 24.07
C VAL A 158 -4.11 15.32 23.27
N THR A 159 -2.89 15.39 23.82
CA THR A 159 -1.69 15.89 23.13
C THR A 159 -1.39 15.04 21.89
N ALA A 160 -1.32 13.71 22.04
CA ALA A 160 -1.03 12.81 20.92
C ALA A 160 -2.07 12.91 19.79
N LEU A 161 -3.36 13.06 20.13
CA LEU A 161 -4.43 13.27 19.15
C LEU A 161 -4.27 14.59 18.40
N ARG A 162 -4.00 15.70 19.11
CA ARG A 162 -3.93 17.04 18.50
C ARG A 162 -2.66 17.31 17.71
N GLU A 163 -1.52 16.83 18.19
CA GLU A 163 -0.20 17.23 17.66
C GLU A 163 0.34 16.25 16.62
N ASN A 164 0.09 14.95 16.79
CA ASN A 164 0.63 13.88 15.95
C ASN A 164 -0.45 13.24 15.06
N LEU A 165 -1.48 12.64 15.66
CA LEU A 165 -2.47 11.83 14.93
C LEU A 165 -3.34 12.68 13.99
N ALA A 166 -3.66 13.92 14.37
CA ALA A 166 -4.36 14.88 13.51
C ALA A 166 -3.62 15.22 12.20
N TYR A 167 -2.31 14.97 12.11
CA TYR A 167 -1.54 15.09 10.87
C TYR A 167 -1.31 13.73 10.19
N LEU A 168 -0.92 12.71 10.96
CA LEU A 168 -0.64 11.37 10.45
C LEU A 168 -1.88 10.73 9.77
N ILE A 169 -3.06 10.83 10.39
CA ILE A 169 -4.27 10.17 9.86
C ILE A 169 -4.68 10.75 8.49
N PRO A 170 -4.82 12.07 8.29
CA PRO A 170 -5.09 12.62 6.96
C PRO A 170 -4.02 12.28 5.91
N LEU A 171 -2.74 12.24 6.28
CA LEU A 171 -1.66 11.87 5.36
C LEU A 171 -1.76 10.39 4.94
N ILE A 172 -2.05 9.50 5.89
CA ILE A 172 -2.29 8.07 5.63
C ILE A 172 -3.50 7.89 4.71
N ILE A 173 -4.62 8.56 4.98
CA ILE A 173 -5.82 8.56 4.13
C ILE A 173 -5.46 8.98 2.70
N LEU A 174 -4.72 10.08 2.54
CA LEU A 174 -4.31 10.59 1.23
C LEU A 174 -3.42 9.60 0.47
N LEU A 175 -2.44 8.99 1.14
CA LEU A 175 -1.56 7.99 0.52
C LEU A 175 -2.34 6.78 0.02
N PHE A 176 -3.25 6.22 0.82
CA PHE A 176 -4.06 5.06 0.40
C PHE A 176 -5.08 5.42 -0.70
N ALA A 177 -5.62 6.65 -0.70
CA ALA A 177 -6.50 7.12 -1.78
C ALA A 177 -5.75 7.22 -3.12
N ILE A 178 -4.53 7.80 -3.12
CA ILE A 178 -3.70 7.87 -4.32
C ILE A 178 -3.22 6.48 -4.73
N ALA A 179 -2.85 5.61 -3.78
CA ALA A 179 -2.44 4.24 -4.05
C ALA A 179 -3.52 3.46 -4.80
N ALA A 180 -4.77 3.45 -4.29
CA ALA A 180 -5.87 2.73 -4.93
C ALA A 180 -6.18 3.23 -6.35
N ILE A 181 -6.05 4.55 -6.60
CA ILE A 181 -6.16 5.12 -7.95
C ILE A 181 -5.01 4.63 -8.84
N LEU A 182 -3.76 4.66 -8.35
CA LEU A 182 -2.59 4.21 -9.11
C LEU A 182 -2.52 2.70 -9.28
N GLU A 183 -3.18 1.90 -8.45
CA GLU A 183 -3.29 0.46 -8.62
C GLU A 183 -4.09 0.19 -9.90
N VAL A 184 -5.33 0.66 -9.92
CA VAL A 184 -6.30 0.45 -11.01
C VAL A 184 -5.90 1.17 -12.29
N PHE A 185 -5.58 2.47 -12.23
CA PHE A 185 -5.41 3.33 -13.41
C PHE A 185 -3.97 3.50 -13.90
N TRP A 186 -2.97 2.96 -13.20
CA TRP A 186 -1.58 3.03 -13.66
C TRP A 186 -0.89 1.67 -13.65
N SER A 187 -0.97 0.94 -12.54
CA SER A 187 -0.12 -0.20 -12.30
C SER A 187 -0.54 -1.42 -13.13
N THR A 188 -1.85 -1.67 -13.29
CA THR A 188 -2.35 -2.71 -14.19
C THR A 188 -1.87 -2.49 -15.63
N TRP A 189 -2.03 -1.27 -16.18
CA TRP A 189 -1.54 -0.92 -17.51
C TRP A 189 -0.01 -0.99 -17.61
N TRP A 190 0.72 -0.50 -16.60
CA TRP A 190 2.18 -0.53 -16.58
C TRP A 190 2.73 -1.96 -16.65
N VAL A 191 2.23 -2.85 -15.78
CA VAL A 191 2.65 -4.26 -15.77
C VAL A 191 2.25 -4.94 -17.08
N TYR A 192 1.06 -4.66 -17.63
CA TYR A 192 0.60 -5.22 -18.90
C TYR A 192 1.56 -4.89 -20.06
N ASN A 193 1.98 -3.63 -20.22
CA ASN A 193 2.88 -3.24 -21.31
C ASN A 193 4.22 -3.97 -21.29
N LEU A 194 4.75 -4.22 -20.08
CA LEU A 194 6.07 -4.83 -19.89
C LEU A 194 6.05 -6.36 -19.96
N THR A 195 4.87 -6.98 -19.88
CA THR A 195 4.67 -8.43 -19.83
C THR A 195 4.03 -8.99 -21.11
N HIS A 196 3.05 -8.29 -21.68
CA HIS A 196 2.27 -8.73 -22.85
C HIS A 196 2.57 -7.94 -24.13
N GLY A 197 2.79 -6.63 -24.02
CA GLY A 197 3.15 -5.78 -25.17
C GLY A 197 2.52 -4.39 -25.12
N PRO A 198 3.09 -3.43 -25.87
CA PRO A 198 2.76 -2.01 -25.74
C PRO A 198 1.35 -1.67 -26.28
N VAL A 199 0.53 -1.09 -25.40
CA VAL A 199 -0.80 -0.56 -25.69
C VAL A 199 -0.90 0.84 -25.07
N SER A 200 -1.43 1.82 -25.80
CA SER A 200 -1.58 3.17 -25.23
C SER A 200 -2.52 3.18 -24.02
N TRP A 201 -2.20 3.97 -22.99
CA TRP A 201 -3.00 4.09 -21.76
C TRP A 201 -4.48 4.35 -22.05
N ARG A 202 -4.75 5.28 -22.99
CA ARG A 202 -6.12 5.61 -23.41
C ARG A 202 -6.80 4.40 -24.04
N TYR A 203 -6.14 3.69 -24.96
CA TYR A 203 -6.73 2.51 -25.59
C TYR A 203 -7.06 1.45 -24.55
N PHE A 204 -6.13 1.15 -23.64
CA PHE A 204 -6.31 0.15 -22.59
C PHE A 204 -7.58 0.44 -21.77
N TYR A 205 -7.63 1.59 -21.09
CA TYR A 205 -8.75 1.89 -20.20
C TYR A 205 -10.06 2.25 -20.90
N THR A 206 -10.05 2.62 -22.19
CA THR A 206 -11.31 2.80 -22.93
C THR A 206 -11.79 1.54 -23.65
N HIS A 207 -10.99 0.48 -23.84
CA HIS A 207 -11.44 -0.73 -24.57
C HIS A 207 -11.52 -1.98 -23.69
N VAL A 208 -10.97 -1.97 -22.46
CA VAL A 208 -11.28 -2.94 -21.40
C VAL A 208 -11.17 -4.38 -21.91
N PHE A 209 -12.21 -5.21 -21.87
CA PHE A 209 -13.53 -5.11 -21.24
C PHE A 209 -13.61 -5.97 -19.98
N SER A 210 -12.92 -7.12 -19.98
CA SER A 210 -12.68 -7.99 -18.84
C SER A 210 -11.18 -8.17 -18.60
N VAL A 211 -10.84 -8.50 -17.36
CA VAL A 211 -9.50 -8.94 -16.93
C VAL A 211 -9.69 -10.21 -16.10
N GLU A 212 -9.01 -11.28 -16.48
CA GLU A 212 -8.98 -12.55 -15.75
C GLU A 212 -7.62 -12.70 -15.05
N LEU A 213 -7.60 -13.25 -13.83
CA LEU A 213 -6.43 -13.41 -12.94
C LEU A 213 -6.26 -14.88 -12.53
#